data_AF-A0A7H9VLK4-F1
#
_entry.id   AF-A0A7H9VLK4-F1
#
_cell.length_a   1.000
_cell.length_b   1.000
_cell.length_c   1.000
_cell.angle_alpha   90.00
_cell.angle_beta   90.00
_cell.angle_gamma   90.00
#
_symmetry.space_group_name_H-M   'P 1'
#
loop_
_entity.id
_entity.type
_entity.pdbx_description
1 polymer ?
#
loop_
_entity_poly.entity_id
_entity_poly.type
_entity_poly.pdbx_seq_one_letter_code
_entity_poly.pdbx_strand_id
1 'polypeptide(L)'
;MVAARGERTLAAEADDDLFGAYATLDLYLVRPDAARLDSSFLLAFLLLPQTGTRLRASTAGASLPRIARDDIAQLDLPDVPLQRQRAIGQLARAHRTHRELLIQLADRHATAADLQILEALRASTER
;
A
#
# COMPACT_ATOMS: atom_id res chain seq x y z
N MET A 1 -5.77 19.66 -0.39
CA MET A 1 -5.64 19.12 -1.76
C MET A 1 -5.84 17.61 -1.67
N VAL A 2 -6.92 17.08 -2.24
CA VAL A 2 -7.20 15.63 -2.21
C VAL A 2 -6.30 14.99 -3.27
N ALA A 3 -5.41 14.09 -2.84
CA ALA A 3 -4.54 13.34 -3.74
C ALA A 3 -5.38 12.60 -4.80
N ALA A 4 -4.92 12.57 -6.04
CA ALA A 4 -5.58 11.81 -7.09
C ALA A 4 -5.62 10.32 -6.70
N ARG A 5 -6.70 9.61 -7.06
CA ARG A 5 -6.81 8.16 -6.83
C ARG A 5 -5.58 7.46 -7.42
N GLY A 6 -4.85 6.68 -6.61
CA GLY A 6 -3.62 5.99 -7.03
C GLY A 6 -2.30 6.70 -6.71
N GLU A 7 -2.29 7.96 -6.23
CA GLU A 7 -1.04 8.64 -5.83
C GLU A 7 -0.36 7.99 -4.61
N ARG A 8 -1.14 7.39 -3.71
CA ARG A 8 -0.68 6.93 -2.38
C ARG A 8 -0.31 5.45 -2.32
N THR A 9 -0.90 4.60 -3.17
CA THR A 9 -0.69 3.14 -3.11
C THR A 9 -0.54 2.57 -4.51
N LEU A 10 0.69 2.21 -4.86
CA LEU A 10 1.03 1.68 -6.19
C LEU A 10 0.71 0.18 -6.32
N ALA A 11 0.68 -0.54 -5.20
CA ALA A 11 0.35 -1.96 -5.13
C ALA A 11 -0.17 -2.31 -3.73
N ALA A 12 -1.02 -3.34 -3.65
CA ALA A 12 -1.51 -3.91 -2.39
C ALA A 12 -1.64 -5.42 -2.53
N GLU A 13 -1.55 -6.14 -1.40
CA GLU A 13 -1.88 -7.57 -1.34
C GLU A 13 -3.38 -7.69 -1.15
N ALA A 14 -4.01 -8.60 -1.91
CA ALA A 14 -5.43 -8.87 -1.74
C ALA A 14 -5.64 -9.69 -0.46
N ASP A 15 -6.61 -9.28 0.35
CA ASP A 15 -7.06 -10.04 1.51
C ASP A 15 -8.15 -11.05 1.11
N ASP A 16 -8.42 -12.02 1.98
CA ASP A 16 -9.45 -13.05 1.79
C ASP A 16 -10.85 -12.43 1.61
N ASP A 17 -11.09 -11.27 2.21
CA ASP A 17 -12.32 -10.48 2.07
C ASP A 17 -12.58 -10.02 0.62
N LEU A 18 -11.55 -10.01 -0.23
CA LEU A 18 -11.66 -9.63 -1.65
C LEU A 18 -11.88 -10.84 -2.56
N PHE A 19 -11.99 -12.05 -2.01
CA PHE A 19 -12.23 -13.24 -2.82
C PHE A 19 -13.61 -13.18 -3.51
N GLY A 20 -13.63 -13.34 -4.82
CA GLY A 20 -14.84 -13.20 -5.65
C GLY A 20 -15.16 -11.77 -6.08
N ALA A 21 -14.36 -10.77 -5.67
CA ALA A 21 -14.50 -9.40 -6.15
C ALA A 21 -14.05 -9.25 -7.62
N TYR A 22 -14.63 -8.26 -8.30
CA TYR A 22 -14.24 -7.88 -9.66
C TYR A 22 -13.32 -6.67 -9.62
N ALA A 23 -12.15 -6.77 -10.26
CA ALA A 23 -11.24 -5.65 -10.40
C ALA A 23 -11.82 -4.60 -11.36
N THR A 24 -11.79 -3.32 -10.96
CA THR A 24 -12.09 -2.21 -11.87
C THR A 24 -11.03 -2.08 -12.96
N LEU A 25 -11.36 -1.39 -14.05
CA LEU A 25 -10.48 -1.22 -15.22
C LEU A 25 -9.12 -0.60 -14.89
N ASP A 26 -9.04 0.19 -13.82
CA ASP A 26 -7.83 0.89 -13.39
C ASP A 26 -6.93 0.06 -12.46
N LEU A 27 -7.32 -1.19 -12.15
CA LEU A 27 -6.54 -2.11 -11.32
C LEU A 27 -6.03 -3.29 -12.14
N TYR A 28 -4.77 -3.65 -11.91
CA TYR A 28 -4.18 -4.87 -12.45
C TYR A 28 -4.17 -5.95 -11.36
N LEU A 29 -4.78 -7.10 -11.64
CA LEU A 29 -4.66 -8.27 -10.80
C LEU A 29 -3.42 -9.06 -11.20
N VAL A 30 -2.42 -9.08 -10.31
CA VAL A 30 -1.20 -9.87 -10.49
C VAL A 30 -1.30 -11.14 -9.65
N ARG A 31 -1.27 -12.30 -10.30
CA ARG A 31 -1.29 -13.61 -9.65
C ARG A 31 0.08 -14.28 -9.84
N PRO A 32 1.03 -14.09 -8.91
CA PRO A 32 2.34 -14.71 -9.03
C PRO A 32 2.21 -16.24 -8.91
N ASP A 33 3.05 -16.97 -9.65
CA ASP A 33 3.22 -18.40 -9.44
C ASP A 33 3.94 -18.62 -8.10
N ALA A 34 3.20 -19.15 -7.11
CA ALA A 34 3.69 -19.34 -5.75
C ALA A 34 4.89 -20.31 -5.65
N ALA A 35 5.14 -21.13 -6.67
CA ALA A 35 6.32 -21.98 -6.74
C ALA A 35 7.60 -21.20 -7.10
N ARG A 36 7.46 -19.98 -7.66
CA ARG A 36 8.57 -19.20 -8.22
C ARG A 36 8.72 -17.82 -7.58
N LEU A 37 7.62 -17.24 -7.12
CA LEU A 37 7.56 -15.87 -6.65
C LEU A 37 6.63 -15.72 -5.44
N ASP A 38 7.19 -15.25 -4.33
CA ASP A 38 6.43 -14.93 -3.13
C ASP A 38 5.64 -13.61 -3.30
N SER A 39 4.35 -13.60 -2.94
CA SER A 39 3.46 -12.43 -3.12
C SER A 39 3.88 -11.24 -2.28
N SER A 40 4.25 -11.48 -1.02
CA SER A 40 4.69 -10.46 -0.08
C SER A 40 6.03 -9.84 -0.51
N PHE A 41 6.94 -10.64 -1.07
CA PHE A 41 8.16 -10.17 -1.71
C PHE A 41 7.88 -9.31 -2.94
N LEU A 42 7.01 -9.76 -3.85
CA LEU A 42 6.62 -8.98 -5.03
C LEU A 42 6.03 -7.63 -4.62
N LEU A 43 5.13 -7.62 -3.64
CA LEU A 43 4.58 -6.38 -3.10
C LEU A 43 5.68 -5.47 -2.53
N ALA A 44 6.63 -6.02 -1.76
CA ALA A 44 7.74 -5.26 -1.22
C ALA A 44 8.58 -4.62 -2.34
N PHE A 45 8.87 -5.36 -3.41
CA PHE A 45 9.61 -4.88 -4.58
C PHE A 45 8.87 -3.76 -5.33
N LEU A 46 7.56 -3.92 -5.55
CA LEU A 46 6.72 -2.91 -6.22
C LEU A 46 6.63 -1.60 -5.42
N LEU A 47 6.65 -1.70 -4.09
CA LEU A 47 6.59 -0.53 -3.20
C LEU A 47 7.94 0.16 -3.00
N LEU A 48 9.03 -0.34 -3.57
CA LEU A 48 10.31 0.37 -3.55
C LEU A 48 10.20 1.70 -4.31
N PRO A 49 10.78 2.81 -3.80
CA PRO A 49 10.70 4.11 -4.47
C PRO A 49 11.21 4.09 -5.91
N GLN A 50 12.24 3.29 -6.19
CA GLN A 50 12.85 3.17 -7.52
C GLN A 50 11.89 2.46 -8.48
N THR A 51 11.29 1.34 -8.06
CA THR A 51 10.30 0.60 -8.84
C THR A 51 9.05 1.43 -9.10
N GLY A 52 8.53 2.10 -8.06
CA GLY A 52 7.37 2.97 -8.18
C GLY A 52 7.62 4.16 -9.10
N THR A 53 8.80 4.78 -9.04
CA THR A 53 9.19 5.85 -9.97
C THR A 53 9.28 5.34 -11.40
N ARG A 54 9.88 4.16 -11.62
CA ARG A 54 9.99 3.55 -12.96
C ARG A 54 8.61 3.28 -13.58
N LEU A 55 7.71 2.68 -12.80
CA LEU A 55 6.35 2.38 -13.26
C LEU A 55 5.51 3.64 -13.47
N ARG A 56 5.71 4.69 -12.66
CA ARG A 56 5.06 6.00 -12.89
C ARG A 56 5.62 6.71 -14.12
N ALA A 57 6.92 6.59 -14.39
CA ALA A 57 7.53 7.20 -15.57
C ALA A 57 7.02 6.59 -16.88
N SER A 58 6.51 5.35 -16.85
CA SER A 58 5.93 4.68 -18.01
C SER A 58 4.44 4.96 -18.22
N THR A 59 3.81 5.79 -17.36
CA THR A 59 2.39 6.11 -17.51
C THR A 59 2.14 6.93 -18.78
N ALA A 60 1.20 6.48 -19.61
CA ALA A 60 0.74 7.19 -20.79
C ALA A 60 -0.67 7.77 -20.58
N GLY A 61 -0.95 8.91 -21.22
CA GLY A 61 -2.27 9.57 -21.22
C GLY A 61 -2.33 10.86 -20.40
N ALA A 62 -2.82 11.95 -21.01
CA ALA A 62 -2.83 13.28 -20.42
C ALA A 62 -3.91 13.50 -19.32
N SER A 63 -4.94 12.65 -19.27
CA SER A 63 -6.09 12.84 -18.35
C SER A 63 -6.24 11.73 -17.30
N LEU A 64 -5.71 10.53 -17.55
CA LEU A 64 -5.67 9.43 -16.59
C LEU A 64 -4.38 8.61 -16.81
N PRO A 65 -3.29 8.91 -16.08
CA PRO A 65 -2.02 8.21 -16.27
C PRO A 65 -2.18 6.74 -15.89
N ARG A 66 -2.01 5.85 -16.87
CA ARG A 66 -2.11 4.40 -16.67
C ARG A 66 -0.77 3.74 -16.93
N ILE A 67 -0.33 2.89 -15.99
CA ILE A 67 0.86 2.05 -16.16
C ILE A 67 0.55 1.03 -17.26
N ALA A 68 1.40 0.91 -18.28
CA ALA A 68 1.16 -0.08 -19.32
C ALA A 68 1.34 -1.50 -18.74
N ARG A 69 0.48 -2.43 -19.18
CA ARG A 69 0.54 -3.83 -18.73
C ARG A 69 1.91 -4.45 -19.03
N ASP A 70 2.49 -4.10 -20.18
CA ASP A 70 3.78 -4.64 -20.62
C ASP A 70 4.92 -4.19 -19.71
N ASP A 71 4.86 -2.97 -19.16
CA ASP A 71 5.87 -2.49 -18.19
C ASP A 71 5.84 -3.28 -16.88
N ILE A 72 4.65 -3.74 -16.47
CA ILE A 72 4.50 -4.62 -15.29
C ILE A 72 5.04 -6.03 -15.62
N ALA A 73 4.73 -6.54 -16.81
CA ALA A 73 5.16 -7.87 -17.25
C ALA A 73 6.68 -7.98 -17.49
N GLN A 74 7.32 -6.86 -17.87
CA GLN A 74 8.75 -6.75 -18.14
C GLN A 74 9.55 -6.25 -16.94
N LEU A 75 8.96 -6.22 -15.74
CA LEU A 75 9.71 -5.89 -14.53
C LEU A 75 10.84 -6.92 -14.31
N ASP A 76 12.07 -6.48 -14.44
CA ASP A 76 13.24 -7.26 -14.03
C ASP A 76 13.23 -7.46 -12.51
N LEU A 77 12.74 -8.62 -12.08
CA LEU A 77 12.82 -9.06 -10.70
C LEU A 77 14.23 -9.54 -10.39
N PRO A 78 14.79 -9.19 -9.22
CA PRO A 78 16.08 -9.71 -8.82
C PRO A 78 16.01 -11.22 -8.62
N ASP A 79 17.04 -11.93 -9.06
CA ASP A 79 17.14 -13.39 -8.92
C ASP A 79 17.46 -13.75 -7.46
N VAL A 80 16.40 -13.90 -6.67
CA VAL A 80 16.46 -14.20 -5.24
C VAL A 80 15.83 -15.58 -5.00
N PRO A 81 16.51 -16.52 -4.32
CA PRO A 81 15.90 -17.82 -4.00
C PRO A 81 14.62 -17.69 -3.20
N LEU A 82 13.63 -18.57 -3.45
CA LEU A 82 12.28 -18.46 -2.87
C LEU A 82 12.27 -18.38 -1.33
N GLN A 83 13.16 -19.11 -0.65
CA GLN A 83 13.30 -19.02 0.80
C GLN A 83 13.69 -17.61 1.27
N ARG A 84 14.60 -16.96 0.54
CA ARG A 84 15.04 -15.59 0.84
C ARG A 84 13.98 -14.57 0.44
N GLN A 85 13.24 -14.80 -0.65
CA GLN A 85 12.08 -13.98 -1.00
C GLN A 85 11.06 -13.95 0.16
N ARG A 86 10.68 -15.12 0.70
CA ARG A 86 9.76 -15.22 1.84
C ARG A 86 10.26 -14.45 3.06
N ALA A 87 11.54 -14.56 3.39
CA ALA A 87 12.13 -13.82 4.52
C ALA A 87 12.05 -12.29 4.31
N ILE A 88 12.35 -11.81 3.10
CA ILE A 88 12.25 -10.39 2.74
C ILE A 88 10.78 -9.94 2.77
N GLY A 89 9.87 -10.74 2.20
CA GLY A 89 8.43 -10.48 2.18
C GLY A 89 7.85 -10.35 3.58
N GLN A 90 8.19 -11.27 4.49
CA GLN A 90 7.80 -11.24 5.90
C GLN A 90 8.31 -9.99 6.61
N LEU A 91 9.59 -9.64 6.41
CA LEU A 91 10.18 -8.44 6.99
C LEU A 91 9.46 -7.17 6.50
N ALA A 92 9.22 -7.07 5.20
CA ALA A 92 8.53 -5.94 4.61
C ALA A 92 7.09 -5.83 5.12
N ARG A 93 6.37 -6.95 5.25
CA ARG A 93 5.03 -7.00 5.84
C ARG A 93 5.05 -6.51 7.29
N ALA A 94 5.98 -6.99 8.11
CA ALA A 94 6.11 -6.55 9.49
C ALA A 94 6.35 -5.04 9.60
N HIS A 95 7.21 -4.47 8.75
CA HIS A 95 7.43 -3.02 8.71
C HIS A 95 6.18 -2.23 8.29
N ARG A 96 5.41 -2.71 7.30
CA ARG A 96 4.15 -2.06 6.89
C ARG A 96 3.13 -2.06 8.02
N THR A 97 2.87 -3.23 8.60
CA THR A 97 1.94 -3.38 9.73
C THR A 97 2.36 -2.51 10.92
N HIS A 98 3.66 -2.48 11.25
CA HIS A 98 4.15 -1.63 12.33
C HIS A 98 3.87 -0.14 12.07
N ARG A 99 4.11 0.34 10.85
CA ARG A 99 3.82 1.73 10.46
C ARG A 99 2.32 2.05 10.52
N GLU A 100 1.48 1.14 10.03
CA GLU A 100 0.01 1.29 10.09
C GLU A 100 -0.48 1.40 11.53
N LEU A 101 0.01 0.55 12.42
CA LEU A 101 -0.33 0.59 13.84
C LEU A 101 0.13 1.89 14.52
N LEU A 102 1.32 2.40 14.18
CA LEU A 102 1.80 3.68 14.71
C LEU A 102 0.92 4.86 14.26
N ILE A 103 0.48 4.88 13.00
CA ILE A 103 -0.44 5.90 12.48
C ILE A 103 -1.79 5.82 13.22
N GLN A 104 -2.35 4.62 13.34
CA GLN A 104 -3.61 4.41 14.06
C GLN A 104 -3.51 4.84 15.52
N LEU A 105 -2.39 4.53 16.18
CA LEU A 105 -2.14 4.92 17.56
C LEU A 105 -2.10 6.44 17.71
N ALA A 106 -1.38 7.13 16.82
CA ALA A 106 -1.32 8.59 16.80
C ALA A 106 -2.71 9.23 16.61
N ASP A 107 -3.50 8.72 15.66
CA ASP A 107 -4.86 9.20 15.40
C ASP A 107 -5.78 9.01 16.61
N ARG A 108 -5.67 7.87 17.30
CA ARG A 108 -6.45 7.58 18.51
C ARG A 108 -6.06 8.50 19.66
N HIS A 109 -4.77 8.78 19.83
CA HIS A 109 -4.29 9.74 20.83
C HIS A 109 -4.78 11.15 20.55
N ALA A 110 -4.74 11.61 19.30
CA ALA A 110 -5.26 12.92 18.92
C ALA A 110 -6.76 13.03 19.22
N THR A 111 -7.54 12.02 18.82
CA THR A 111 -8.99 11.98 19.08
C THR A 111 -9.31 12.03 20.58
N ALA A 112 -8.55 11.30 21.40
CA ALA A 112 -8.75 11.32 22.86
C ALA A 112 -8.43 12.69 23.48
N ALA A 113 -7.36 13.35 23.02
CA ALA A 113 -6.99 14.68 23.50
C ALA A 113 -8.07 15.73 23.15
N ASP A 114 -8.61 15.69 21.94
CA ASP A 114 -9.69 16.58 21.51
C ASP A 114 -10.93 16.44 22.39
N LEU A 115 -11.31 15.20 22.73
CA LEU A 115 -12.43 14.93 23.63
C LEU A 115 -12.18 15.47 25.04
N GLN A 116 -10.97 15.29 25.58
CA GLN A 116 -10.61 15.84 26.90
C GLN A 116 -10.67 17.37 26.93
N ILE A 117 -10.23 18.04 25.85
CA ILE A 117 -10.32 19.49 25.72
C ILE A 117 -11.80 19.93 25.69
N LEU A 118 -12.64 19.25 24.92
CA LEU A 118 -14.07 19.56 24.84
C LEU A 118 -14.78 19.41 26.19
N GLU A 119 -14.44 18.37 26.95
CA GLU A 119 -14.95 18.15 28.30
C GLU A 119 -14.52 19.25 29.26
N ALA A 120 -13.25 19.66 29.23
CA ALA A 120 -12.72 20.74 30.06
C ALA A 120 -13.40 22.09 29.75
N LEU A 121 -13.67 22.38 28.47
CA LEU A 121 -14.39 23.59 28.05
C LEU A 121 -15.85 23.59 28.55
N ARG A 122 -16.56 22.46 28.42
CA ARG A 122 -17.93 22.32 28.94
C ARG A 122 -17.99 22.55 30.44
N ALA A 123 -17.13 21.90 31.21
CA ALA A 123 -17.05 22.04 32.66
C ALA A 123 -16.70 23.47 33.13
N SER A 124 -16.07 24.27 32.28
CA SER A 124 -15.74 25.67 32.55
C SER A 124 -16.87 26.65 32.24
N THR A 125 -17.84 26.24 31.41
CA THR A 125 -18.98 27.09 31.00
C THR A 125 -20.17 26.96 31.96
N GLU A 126 -20.20 25.91 32.78
CA GLU A 126 -21.25 25.64 33.78
C GLU A 126 -20.95 26.24 35.18
N ARG A 127 -19.89 27.06 35.32
CA ARG A 127 -19.56 27.84 36.53
C ARG A 127 -19.77 29.32 36.30
#